data_AF-K6H4A4-F1
#
_entry.id   AF-K6H4A4-F1
#
_cell.length_a   1.000
_cell.length_b   1.000
_cell.length_c   1.000
_cell.angle_alpha   90.00
_cell.angle_beta   90.00
_cell.angle_gamma   90.00
#
_symmetry.space_group_name_H-M   'P 1'
#
loop_
_entity.id
_entity.type
_entity.pdbx_description
1 polymer ?
#
loop_
_entity_poly.entity_id
_entity_poly.type
_entity_poly.pdbx_seq_one_letter_code
_entity_poly.pdbx_strand_id
1 'polypeptide(L)' 'MPNKVRSVRVPPEIESIDLTSLVKECARHLRDLESASLLTTQGNPEAAEALLRARQADLGRRIGRLVWEAGKRAQGR' A
#
# COMPACT_ATOMS: atom_id res chain seq x y z
N MET A 1 -21.94 -4.70 4.78
CA MET A 1 -21.23 -5.80 5.47
C MET A 1 -20.62 -5.20 6.75
N PRO A 2 -20.83 -5.77 7.94
CA PRO A 2 -20.14 -5.28 9.14
C PRO A 2 -18.62 -5.46 8.95
N ASN A 3 -17.84 -4.40 9.21
CA ASN A 3 -16.39 -4.46 9.10
C ASN A 3 -15.85 -5.51 10.08
N LYS A 4 -15.38 -6.65 9.56
CA LYS A 4 -14.79 -7.71 10.38
C LYS A 4 -13.40 -7.24 10.82
N VAL A 5 -13.33 -6.63 11.99
CA VAL A 5 -12.05 -6.17 12.57
C VAL A 5 -11.21 -7.39 12.95
N ARG A 6 -10.05 -7.54 12.31
CA ARG A 6 -9.01 -8.50 12.70
C ARG A 6 -7.91 -7.74 13.44
N SER A 7 -7.71 -8.05 14.72
CA SER A 7 -6.56 -7.59 15.48
C SER A 7 -5.31 -8.36 15.05
N VAL A 8 -4.26 -7.64 14.66
CA VAL A 8 -2.95 -8.20 14.29
C VAL A 8 -1.95 -7.72 15.34
N ARG A 9 -1.06 -8.61 15.81
CA ARG A 9 0.05 -8.17 16.66
C ARG A 9 1.05 -7.39 15.82
N VAL A 10 1.37 -6.19 16.29
CA VAL A 10 2.31 -5.28 15.65
C VAL A 10 3.53 -5.19 16.56
N PRO A 11 4.77 -5.38 16.03
CA PRO A 11 5.98 -5.16 16.81
C PRO A 11 6.04 -3.74 17.40
N PRO A 12 6.54 -3.54 18.63
CA PRO A 12 6.57 -2.22 19.28
C PRO A 12 7.25 -1.14 18.44
N GLU A 13 8.25 -1.53 17.64
CA GLU A 13 9.06 -0.63 16.80
C GLU A 13 8.23 0.06 15.72
N ILE A 14 7.08 -0.52 15.33
CA ILE A 14 6.20 0.02 14.30
C ILE A 14 4.78 0.28 14.84
N GLU A 15 4.58 0.24 16.15
CA GLU A 15 3.29 0.56 16.78
C GLU A 15 2.84 2.00 16.46
N SER A 16 3.80 2.90 16.28
CA SER A 16 3.57 4.31 15.92
C SER A 16 3.40 4.56 14.41
N ILE A 17 3.20 3.51 13.61
CA ILE A 17 3.01 3.66 12.16
C ILE A 17 1.75 4.47 11.87
N ASP A 18 1.83 5.36 10.87
CA ASP A 18 0.67 6.09 10.38
C ASP A 18 -0.23 5.16 9.57
N LEU A 19 -1.17 4.53 10.28
CA LEU A 19 -2.17 3.62 9.71
C LEU A 19 -3.08 4.32 8.69
N THR A 20 -3.34 5.62 8.86
CA THR A 20 -4.20 6.36 7.93
C THR A 20 -3.53 6.47 6.56
N SER A 21 -2.25 6.85 6.55
CA SER A 21 -1.47 6.92 5.31
C SER A 21 -1.26 5.53 4.70
N LEU A 22 -0.98 4.50 5.52
CA LEU A 22 -0.86 3.12 5.05
C LEU A 22 -2.13 2.65 4.33
N VAL A 23 -3.30 2.84 4.94
CA VAL A 23 -4.60 2.46 4.35
C VAL A 23 -4.85 3.21 3.04
N LYS A 24 -4.51 4.50 2.97
CA LYS A 24 -4.66 5.30 1.74
C LYS A 24 -3.79 4.76 0.60
N GLU A 25 -2.56 4.35 0.89
CA GLU A 25 -1.66 3.77 -0.12
C GLU A 25 -2.15 2.40 -0.60
N CYS A 26 -2.61 1.53 0.31
CA CYS A 26 -3.22 0.26 -0.07
C CYS A 26 -4.49 0.45 -0.91
N ALA A 27 -5.36 1.39 -0.55
CA ALA A 27 -6.57 1.70 -1.30
C ALA A 27 -6.25 2.22 -2.71
N ARG A 28 -5.20 3.04 -2.85
CA ARG A 28 -4.72 3.51 -4.15
C ARG A 28 -4.21 2.35 -5.01
N HIS A 29 -3.42 1.46 -4.42
CA HIS A 29 -2.93 0.29 -5.13
C HIS A 29 -4.06 -0.63 -5.63
N LEU A 30 -5.09 -0.86 -4.83
CA LEU A 30 -6.26 -1.63 -5.26
C LEU A 30 -6.94 -1.00 -6.49
N ARG A 31 -7.07 0.34 -6.54
CA ARG A 31 -7.60 1.05 -7.71
C ARG A 31 -6.70 0.94 -8.93
N ASP A 32 -5.38 0.94 -8.75
CA ASP A 32 -4.43 0.71 -9.85
C ASP A 32 -4.61 -0.72 -10.42
N LEU A 33 -4.83 -1.73 -9.57
CA LEU A 33 -5.13 -3.10 -10.00
C LEU A 33 -6.45 -3.19 -10.78
N GLU A 34 -7.49 -2.51 -10.30
CA GLU A 34 -8.78 -2.42 -11.02
C GLU A 34 -8.60 -1.74 -12.38
N SER A 35 -7.81 -0.66 -12.44
CA SER A 35 -7.52 0.06 -13.68
C SER A 35 -6.72 -0.80 -14.67
N ALA A 36 -5.73 -1.56 -14.18
CA ALA A 36 -4.99 -2.51 -15.01
C ALA A 36 -5.90 -3.61 -15.57
N SER A 37 -6.79 -4.15 -14.73
CA SER A 37 -7.79 -5.13 -15.17
C SER A 37 -8.69 -4.56 -16.27
N LEU A 38 -9.18 -3.32 -16.11
CA LEU A 38 -9.97 -2.63 -17.13
C LEU A 38 -9.20 -2.47 -18.45
N LEU A 39 -7.94 -2.03 -18.40
CA LEU A 39 -7.09 -1.90 -19.59
C LEU A 39 -6.92 -3.23 -20.33
N THR A 40 -6.71 -4.33 -19.58
CA THR A 40 -6.67 -5.67 -20.18
C THR A 40 -7.98 -6.02 -20.87
N THR A 41 -9.13 -5.77 -20.24
CA THR A 41 -10.45 -6.06 -20.84
C THR A 41 -10.76 -5.20 -22.08
N GLN A 42 -10.18 -4.01 -22.16
CA GLN A 42 -10.30 -3.10 -23.31
C GLN A 42 -9.35 -3.44 -24.46
N GLY A 43 -8.57 -4.52 -24.35
CA GLY A 43 -7.62 -4.94 -25.38
C GLY A 43 -6.30 -4.17 -25.35
N ASN A 44 -5.95 -3.53 -24.22
CA ASN A 44 -4.69 -2.81 -24.05
C ASN A 44 -3.81 -3.43 -22.94
N PRO A 45 -3.28 -4.65 -23.15
CA PRO A 45 -2.49 -5.36 -22.14
C PRO A 45 -1.13 -4.69 -21.86
N GLU A 46 -0.54 -4.02 -22.85
CA GLU A 46 0.74 -3.32 -22.70
C GLU A 46 0.63 -2.11 -21.77
N ALA A 47 -0.46 -1.33 -21.88
CA ALA A 47 -0.73 -0.25 -20.93
C ALA A 47 -1.01 -0.77 -19.52
N ALA A 48 -1.70 -1.92 -19.39
CA ALA A 48 -1.92 -2.57 -18.10
C ALA A 48 -0.60 -2.96 -17.44
N GLU A 49 0.32 -3.59 -18.19
CA GLU A 49 1.63 -3.99 -17.67
C GLU A 49 2.48 -2.76 -17.30
N ALA A 50 2.49 -1.72 -18.13
CA ALA A 50 3.19 -0.48 -17.86
C ALA A 50 2.69 0.19 -16.57
N LEU A 51 1.36 0.23 -16.37
CA LEU A 51 0.74 0.75 -15.14
C LEU A 51 1.20 -0.04 -13.91
N LEU A 52 1.13 -1.38 -13.97
CA LEU A 52 1.52 -2.25 -12.85
C LEU A 52 3.01 -2.08 -12.50
N ARG A 53 3.90 -2.07 -13.50
CA ARG A 53 5.34 -1.88 -13.29
C ARG A 53 5.66 -0.53 -12.66
N ALA A 54 5.03 0.54 -13.15
CA ALA A 54 5.22 1.88 -12.59
C ALA A 54 4.78 1.97 -11.12
N ARG A 55 3.69 1.27 -10.75
CA ARG A 55 3.10 1.33 -9.41
C ARG A 55 3.75 0.39 -8.39
N GLN A 56 4.26 -0.77 -8.81
CA GLN A 56 4.90 -1.74 -7.92
C GLN A 56 6.12 -1.13 -7.20
N ALA A 57 6.93 -0.35 -7.93
CA ALA A 57 8.10 0.32 -7.36
C ALA A 57 7.73 1.45 -6.39
N ASP A 58 6.54 2.03 -6.52
CA ASP A 58 6.06 3.14 -5.69
C ASP A 58 5.46 2.65 -4.37
N LEU A 59 4.63 1.59 -4.40
CA LEU A 59 3.98 1.08 -3.20
C LEU A 59 5.01 0.62 -2.16
N GLY A 60 5.97 -0.21 -2.58
CA GLY A 60 7.02 -0.71 -1.68
C GLY A 60 7.84 0.42 -1.06
N ARG A 61 8.19 1.45 -1.86
CA ARG A 61 8.90 2.64 -1.37
C ARG A 61 8.08 3.43 -0.35
N ARG A 62 6.79 3.64 -0.59
CA ARG A 62 5.90 4.40 0.30
C ARG A 62 5.64 3.67 1.61
N ILE A 63 5.33 2.37 1.55
CA ILE A 63 5.17 1.54 2.75
C ILE A 63 6.48 1.46 3.53
N GLY A 64 7.60 1.22 2.84
CA GLY A 64 8.92 1.17 3.46
C GLY A 64 9.27 2.48 4.19
N ARG A 65 8.91 3.64 3.62
CA ARG A 65 9.07 4.93 4.29
C ARG A 65 8.21 5.04 5.55
N LEU A 66 6.94 4.63 5.51
CA LEU A 66 6.07 4.66 6.69
C LEU A 66 6.61 3.78 7.83
N VAL A 67 7.10 2.59 7.49
CA VAL A 67 7.74 1.66 8.43
C VAL A 67 9.03 2.25 9.01
N TRP A 68 9.89 2.83 8.16
CA TRP A 68 11.13 3.47 8.59
C TRP A 68 10.87 4.67 9.52
N GLU A 69 9.90 5.51 9.19
CA GLU A 69 9.51 6.65 10.04
C GLU A 69 8.95 6.17 11.39
N ALA A 70 8.16 5.11 11.41
CA ALA A 70 7.67 4.51 12.66
C ALA A 70 8.83 4.00 13.53
N GLY A 71 9.79 3.28 12.93
CA GLY A 71 11.00 2.82 13.61
C GLY A 71 11.84 3.97 14.17
N LYS A 72 11.96 5.09 13.43
CA LYS A 72 12.66 6.29 13.92
C LYS A 72 11.95 6.94 15.11
N ARG A 73 10.61 7.00 15.10
CA ARG A 73 9.83 7.51 16.25
C ARG A 73 9.98 6.61 17.47
N ALA A 74 10.05 5.29 17.28
CA ALA A 74 10.26 4.34 18.37
C ALA A 74 11.66 4.46 19.00
N GLN A 75 12.71 4.73 18.21
CA GLN A 75 14.08 4.93 18.71
C GLN A 75 14.26 6.24 19.53
N GLY A 76 13.40 7.24 19.30
CA GLY A 76 13.43 8.52 20.02
C GLY A 76 12.53 8.55 21.26
N ARG A 77 11.89 7.43 21.61
CA ARG A 77 11.00 7.26 22.77
C ARG A 77 11.70 6.49 23.86
#